data_AF-A0A7H0I6J2-F1
#
_entry.id   AF-A0A7H0I6J2-F1
#
_cell.length_a   1.000
_cell.length_b   1.000
_cell.length_c   1.000
_cell.angle_alpha   90.00
_cell.angle_beta   90.00
_cell.angle_gamma   90.00
#
_symmetry.space_group_name_H-M   'P 1'
#
loop_
_entity.id
_entity.type
_entity.pdbx_description
1 polymer ?
#
loop_
_entity_poly.entity_id
_entity_poly.type
_entity_poly.pdbx_seq_one_letter_code
_entity_poly.pdbx_strand_id
1 'polypeptide(L)'
;MPRYMTRTALAVCAVASLAAAGTTTPHPGTALPDCAGRALTRPADYVLACGDGNSRLTSLRWTRWDSSEARGHGVNVVNDCVPYCAAGTFRAYPVTVRLHAPKARHYTEVTLTFTAGAPDRTPRTVTYPLPGPGARG
;
A
#
# COMPACT_ATOMS: atom_id res chain seq x y z
N MET A 1 68.18 -28.02 44.58
CA MET A 1 66.79 -28.36 44.96
C MET A 1 66.16 -27.09 45.53
N PRO A 2 64.89 -26.67 45.27
CA PRO A 2 63.78 -27.24 44.48
C PRO A 2 63.30 -26.28 43.33
N ARG A 3 62.93 -26.79 42.14
CA ARG A 3 61.60 -27.24 41.63
C ARG A 3 60.97 -26.23 40.64
N TYR A 4 61.07 -26.61 39.37
CA TYR A 4 60.24 -26.17 38.25
C TYR A 4 58.75 -26.43 38.51
N MET A 5 57.89 -25.52 38.09
CA MET A 5 56.48 -25.82 37.77
C MET A 5 56.02 -24.90 36.63
N THR A 6 56.11 -25.39 35.40
CA THR A 6 55.60 -24.73 34.20
C THR A 6 54.12 -25.08 34.05
N ARG A 7 53.24 -24.06 34.07
CA ARG A 7 51.81 -24.22 33.78
C ARG A 7 51.56 -24.06 32.28
N THR A 8 51.24 -25.16 31.61
CA THR A 8 50.74 -25.15 30.23
C THR A 8 49.29 -24.66 30.22
N ALA A 9 49.04 -23.52 29.57
CA ALA A 9 47.69 -23.03 29.30
C ALA A 9 47.29 -23.42 27.87
N LEU A 10 46.24 -24.25 27.73
CA LEU A 10 45.60 -24.55 26.45
C LEU A 10 44.80 -23.31 26.00
N ALA A 11 45.21 -22.69 24.90
CA ALA A 11 44.43 -21.68 24.21
C ALA A 11 43.41 -22.36 23.28
N VAL A 12 42.14 -22.29 23.65
CA VAL A 12 41.01 -22.71 22.80
C VAL A 12 40.66 -21.55 21.88
N CYS A 13 41.01 -21.65 20.59
CA CYS A 13 40.57 -20.70 19.57
C CYS A 13 39.10 -20.96 19.22
N ALA A 14 38.19 -20.15 19.74
CA ALA A 14 36.80 -20.14 19.31
C ALA A 14 36.70 -19.47 17.93
N VAL A 15 36.34 -20.24 16.90
CA VAL A 15 36.00 -19.72 15.57
C VAL A 15 34.61 -19.07 15.64
N ALA A 16 34.58 -17.73 15.57
CA ALA A 16 33.35 -16.97 15.46
C ALA A 16 32.85 -16.99 14.02
N SER A 17 31.79 -17.74 13.74
CA SER A 17 31.10 -17.73 12.45
C SER A 17 30.35 -16.42 12.27
N LEU A 18 30.82 -15.54 11.38
CA LEU A 18 30.06 -14.38 10.93
C LEU A 18 28.91 -14.85 10.03
N ALA A 19 27.71 -14.97 10.59
CA ALA A 19 26.50 -15.06 9.80
C ALA A 19 26.29 -13.71 9.10
N ALA A 20 26.55 -13.65 7.79
CA ALA A 20 26.16 -12.51 6.98
C ALA A 20 24.64 -12.42 6.95
N ALA A 21 24.06 -11.63 7.86
CA ALA A 21 22.67 -11.21 7.76
C ALA A 21 22.56 -10.37 6.48
N GLY A 22 22.04 -10.98 5.41
CA GLY A 22 21.75 -10.28 4.17
C GLY A 22 20.77 -9.15 4.48
N THR A 23 21.24 -7.91 4.48
CA THR A 23 20.37 -6.73 4.50
C THR A 23 19.62 -6.73 3.17
N THR A 24 18.39 -7.26 3.17
CA THR A 24 17.48 -7.02 2.06
C THR A 24 17.12 -5.55 2.12
N THR A 25 17.83 -4.71 1.37
CA THR A 25 17.42 -3.31 1.16
C THR A 25 15.98 -3.38 0.65
N PRO A 26 15.00 -2.75 1.33
CA PRO A 26 13.64 -2.69 0.83
C PRO A 26 13.69 -2.07 -0.57
N HIS A 27 13.48 -2.90 -1.59
CA HIS A 27 13.37 -2.41 -2.96
C HIS A 27 12.21 -1.41 -2.98
N PRO A 28 12.35 -0.24 -3.65
CA PRO A 28 11.24 0.70 -3.74
C PRO A 28 10.07 -0.04 -4.40
N GLY A 29 9.07 -0.34 -3.58
CA GLY A 29 7.88 -1.08 -3.98
C GLY A 29 7.12 -0.31 -5.05
N THR A 30 6.21 -0.98 -5.74
CA THR A 30 5.30 -0.32 -6.69
C THR A 30 4.50 0.74 -5.94
N ALA A 31 4.45 1.96 -6.46
CA ALA A 31 3.77 3.10 -5.85
C ALA A 31 2.33 3.24 -6.35
N LEU A 32 1.50 3.91 -5.55
CA LEU A 32 0.18 4.39 -5.95
C LEU A 32 0.32 5.86 -6.39
N PRO A 33 0.14 6.20 -7.67
CA PRO A 33 0.15 7.60 -8.10
C PRO A 33 -1.08 8.35 -7.56
N ASP A 34 -0.88 9.56 -7.04
CA ASP A 34 -1.97 10.47 -6.72
C ASP A 34 -2.42 11.32 -7.92
N CYS A 35 -3.40 12.19 -7.72
CA CYS A 35 -3.95 13.06 -8.77
C CYS A 35 -2.93 14.03 -9.38
N ALA A 36 -1.84 14.35 -8.67
CA ALA A 36 -0.75 15.17 -9.17
C ALA A 36 0.40 14.33 -9.75
N GLY A 37 0.24 13.00 -9.82
CA GLY A 37 1.26 12.06 -10.26
C GLY A 37 2.35 11.78 -9.22
N ARG A 38 2.19 12.21 -7.96
CA ARG A 38 3.14 11.91 -6.88
C ARG A 38 3.00 10.46 -6.45
N ALA A 39 4.13 9.79 -6.24
CA ALA A 39 4.18 8.41 -5.80
C ALA A 39 3.85 8.29 -4.30
N LEU A 40 2.75 7.60 -3.97
CA LEU A 40 2.36 7.29 -2.60
C LEU A 40 2.69 5.83 -2.25
N THR A 41 3.08 5.60 -0.99
CA THR A 41 3.27 4.26 -0.42
C THR A 41 2.36 4.10 0.79
N ARG A 42 1.46 3.11 0.75
CA ARG A 42 0.53 2.76 1.84
C ARG A 42 -0.20 3.98 2.45
N PRO A 43 -0.83 4.87 1.66
CA PRO A 43 -1.51 6.04 2.21
C PRO A 43 -2.72 5.64 3.06
N ALA A 44 -3.08 6.47 4.05
CA ALA A 44 -4.28 6.30 4.86
C ALA A 44 -5.55 6.82 4.14
N ASP A 45 -5.39 7.75 3.19
CA ASP A 45 -6.46 8.37 2.43
C ASP A 45 -6.04 8.54 0.96
N TYR A 46 -7.00 8.46 0.04
CA TYR A 46 -6.75 8.56 -1.39
C TYR A 46 -7.95 9.14 -2.14
N VAL A 47 -7.74 10.12 -3.01
CA VAL A 47 -8.82 10.68 -3.86
C VAL A 47 -8.91 9.85 -5.14
N LEU A 48 -10.08 9.22 -5.37
CA LEU A 48 -10.33 8.44 -6.59
C LEU A 48 -10.80 9.34 -7.74
N ALA A 49 -11.69 10.28 -7.45
CA ALA A 49 -12.23 11.21 -8.43
C ALA A 49 -11.42 12.51 -8.45
N CYS A 50 -10.32 12.53 -9.21
CA CYS A 50 -9.37 13.64 -9.18
C CYS A 50 -9.93 14.99 -9.63
N GLY A 51 -10.95 15.00 -10.50
CA GLY A 51 -11.52 16.23 -11.06
C GLY A 51 -12.44 16.98 -10.09
N ASP A 52 -13.18 16.26 -9.25
CA ASP A 52 -14.27 16.84 -8.44
C ASP A 52 -14.25 16.41 -6.96
N GLY A 53 -13.42 15.44 -6.58
CA GLY A 53 -13.33 14.93 -5.21
C GLY A 53 -14.56 14.14 -4.73
N ASN A 54 -15.52 13.81 -5.61
CA ASN A 54 -16.78 13.18 -5.22
C ASN A 54 -16.65 11.70 -4.82
N SER A 55 -15.45 11.12 -4.95
CA SER A 55 -15.14 9.79 -4.43
C SER A 55 -13.73 9.76 -3.82
N ARG A 56 -13.64 9.33 -2.56
CA ARG A 56 -12.40 9.19 -1.81
C ARG A 56 -12.38 7.90 -1.01
N LEU A 57 -11.20 7.34 -0.84
CA LEU A 57 -10.92 6.27 0.11
C LEU A 57 -10.36 6.89 1.38
N THR A 58 -10.85 6.44 2.53
CA THR A 58 -10.42 6.90 3.84
C THR A 58 -10.19 5.73 4.78
N SER A 59 -9.47 5.96 5.87
CA SER A 59 -9.18 4.94 6.88
C SER A 59 -8.53 3.67 6.30
N LEU A 60 -7.69 3.85 5.28
CA LEU A 60 -7.01 2.74 4.61
C LEU A 60 -6.03 2.06 5.56
N ARG A 61 -6.06 0.72 5.53
CA ARG A 61 -5.18 -0.16 6.27
C ARG A 61 -4.71 -1.27 5.34
N TRP A 62 -3.41 -1.28 5.08
CA TRP A 62 -2.79 -2.16 4.07
C TRP A 62 -2.25 -3.43 4.70
N THR A 63 -2.76 -4.58 4.28
CA THR A 63 -2.28 -5.91 4.70
C THR A 63 -1.15 -6.42 3.81
N ARG A 64 -1.09 -5.98 2.55
CA ARG A 64 -0.05 -6.36 1.58
C ARG A 64 0.33 -5.17 0.71
N TRP A 65 1.60 -5.07 0.36
CA TRP A 65 2.13 -4.09 -0.58
C TRP A 65 3.44 -4.64 -1.17
N ASP A 66 3.43 -5.02 -2.44
CA ASP A 66 4.61 -5.52 -3.14
C ASP A 66 4.66 -5.06 -4.61
N SER A 67 5.63 -5.52 -5.38
CA SER A 67 5.81 -5.08 -6.77
C SER A 67 4.63 -5.38 -7.70
N SER A 68 3.82 -6.40 -7.37
CA SER A 68 2.71 -6.89 -8.20
C SER A 68 1.36 -6.32 -7.78
N GLU A 69 1.13 -6.18 -6.47
CA GLU A 69 -0.18 -5.87 -5.91
C GLU A 69 -0.07 -5.25 -4.51
N ALA A 70 -1.04 -4.40 -4.17
CA ALA A 70 -1.32 -4.03 -2.79
C ALA A 70 -2.76 -4.39 -2.42
N ARG A 71 -2.96 -4.81 -1.17
CA ARG A 71 -4.29 -5.16 -0.61
C ARG A 71 -4.51 -4.46 0.72
N GLY A 72 -5.73 -4.02 0.93
CA GLY A 72 -6.13 -3.38 2.18
C GLY A 72 -7.63 -3.31 2.34
N HIS A 73 -8.05 -2.63 3.40
CA HIS A 73 -9.43 -2.30 3.67
C HIS A 73 -9.54 -0.82 4.03
N GLY A 74 -10.74 -0.26 3.88
CA GLY A 74 -11.03 1.12 4.22
C GLY A 74 -12.49 1.46 3.95
N VAL A 75 -12.76 2.75 3.79
CA VAL A 75 -14.11 3.27 3.54
C VAL A 75 -14.07 4.12 2.28
N ASN A 76 -14.91 3.79 1.30
CA ASN A 76 -15.17 4.67 0.17
C ASN A 76 -16.27 5.67 0.56
N VAL A 77 -15.91 6.95 0.61
CA VAL A 77 -16.82 8.06 0.87
C VAL A 77 -17.18 8.68 -0.48
N VAL A 78 -18.45 8.58 -0.86
CA VAL A 78 -18.96 8.93 -2.20
C VAL A 78 -20.09 9.93 -2.07
N ASN A 79 -20.06 11.00 -2.85
CA ASN A 79 -21.16 11.95 -2.97
C ASN A 79 -22.30 11.32 -3.79
N ASP A 80 -23.51 11.32 -3.28
CA ASP A 80 -24.69 10.81 -4.01
C ASP A 80 -25.14 11.73 -5.15
N CYS A 81 -24.67 12.99 -5.17
CA CYS A 81 -24.99 14.00 -6.17
C CYS A 81 -26.49 14.20 -6.40
N VAL A 82 -27.32 14.08 -5.36
CA VAL A 82 -28.76 14.34 -5.45
C VAL A 82 -29.10 15.70 -4.81
N PRO A 83 -29.77 16.63 -5.51
CA PRO A 83 -30.14 16.60 -6.94
C PRO A 83 -28.98 16.96 -7.90
N TYR A 84 -27.88 17.52 -7.39
CA TYR A 84 -26.64 17.74 -8.12
C TYR A 84 -25.46 17.70 -7.14
N CYS A 85 -24.23 17.52 -7.63
CA CYS A 85 -23.07 17.22 -6.77
C CYS A 85 -22.76 18.27 -5.70
N ALA A 86 -22.92 19.57 -5.98
CA ALA A 86 -22.69 20.61 -4.98
C ALA A 86 -23.75 20.65 -3.85
N ALA A 87 -24.91 20.02 -4.01
CA ALA A 87 -25.94 19.89 -2.98
C ALA A 87 -26.07 18.46 -2.42
N GLY A 88 -25.31 17.50 -2.95
CA GLY A 88 -25.39 16.11 -2.57
C GLY A 88 -24.82 15.80 -1.19
N THR A 89 -24.99 14.56 -0.76
CA THR A 89 -24.52 14.06 0.53
C THR A 89 -23.46 12.99 0.34
N PHE A 90 -22.36 13.12 1.08
CA PHE A 90 -21.34 12.07 1.14
C PHE A 90 -21.82 10.89 1.99
N ARG A 91 -21.79 9.69 1.40
CA ARG A 91 -22.15 8.41 2.03
C ARG A 91 -20.92 7.53 2.16
N ALA A 92 -20.85 6.76 3.24
CA ALA A 92 -19.71 5.93 3.59
C ALA A 92 -19.99 4.45 3.33
N TYR A 93 -19.11 3.80 2.58
CA TYR A 93 -19.24 2.39 2.21
C TYR A 93 -17.96 1.63 2.54
N PRO A 94 -18.00 0.62 3.43
CA PRO A 94 -16.84 -0.23 3.71
C PRO A 94 -16.40 -1.02 2.47
N VAL A 95 -15.09 -1.02 2.20
CA VAL A 95 -14.50 -1.67 1.02
C VAL A 95 -13.24 -2.45 1.37
N THR A 96 -13.01 -3.54 0.62
CA THR A 96 -11.64 -4.04 0.41
C THR A 96 -11.06 -3.40 -0.84
N VAL A 97 -9.77 -3.06 -0.79
CA VAL A 97 -9.05 -2.35 -1.86
C VAL A 97 -7.94 -3.24 -2.39
N ARG A 98 -7.81 -3.28 -3.73
CA ARG A 98 -6.77 -4.00 -4.45
C ARG A 98 -6.13 -3.09 -5.50
N LEU A 99 -4.86 -2.75 -5.34
CA LEU A 99 -4.06 -2.05 -6.35
C LEU A 99 -3.30 -3.06 -7.18
N HIS A 100 -3.33 -2.97 -8.51
CA HIS A 100 -2.73 -3.98 -9.38
C HIS A 100 -2.38 -3.42 -10.77
N ALA A 101 -2.03 -4.33 -11.68
CA ALA A 101 -1.58 -4.04 -13.04
C ALA A 101 -0.36 -3.07 -13.07
N PRO A 102 0.76 -3.41 -12.41
CA PRO A 102 1.88 -2.49 -12.30
C PRO A 102 2.49 -2.17 -13.68
N LYS A 103 2.78 -0.89 -13.94
CA LYS A 103 3.59 -0.42 -15.07
C LYS A 103 4.58 0.61 -14.57
N ALA A 104 5.85 0.48 -14.97
CA ALA A 104 6.93 1.40 -14.56
C ALA A 104 6.93 1.69 -13.04
N ARG A 105 6.77 0.64 -12.21
CA ARG A 105 6.70 0.71 -10.73
C ARG A 105 5.54 1.55 -10.19
N HIS A 106 4.47 1.74 -10.95
CA HIS A 106 3.22 2.32 -10.47
C HIS A 106 2.07 1.34 -10.69
N TYR A 107 1.18 1.18 -9.71
CA TYR A 107 -0.09 0.49 -9.95
C TYR A 107 -0.93 1.34 -10.90
N THR A 108 -1.61 0.70 -11.85
CA THR A 108 -2.44 1.42 -12.83
C THR A 108 -3.92 1.15 -12.67
N GLU A 109 -4.31 0.22 -11.80
CA GLU A 109 -5.72 -0.10 -11.54
C GLU A 109 -5.98 -0.26 -10.05
N VAL A 110 -7.16 0.18 -9.62
CA VAL A 110 -7.71 -0.07 -8.29
C VAL A 110 -9.04 -0.80 -8.42
N THR A 111 -9.17 -1.94 -7.76
CA THR A 111 -10.45 -2.63 -7.57
C THR A 111 -10.95 -2.37 -6.17
N LEU A 112 -12.21 -1.96 -6.06
CA LEU A 112 -12.95 -1.88 -4.80
C LEU A 112 -13.97 -3.00 -4.76
N THR A 113 -14.05 -3.68 -3.62
CA THR A 113 -15.16 -4.61 -3.33
C THR A 113 -15.91 -4.10 -2.11
N PHE A 114 -17.18 -3.73 -2.29
CA PHE A 114 -18.08 -3.29 -1.24
C PHE A 114 -18.48 -4.48 -0.35
N THR A 115 -18.25 -4.38 0.95
CA THR A 115 -18.40 -5.52 1.87
C THR A 115 -19.75 -5.58 2.58
N ALA A 116 -20.43 -4.45 2.73
CA ALA A 116 -21.76 -4.37 3.35
C ALA A 116 -22.80 -3.82 2.36
N GLY A 117 -22.73 -2.52 2.05
CA GLY A 117 -23.55 -1.85 1.03
C GLY A 117 -22.69 -1.15 -0.01
N ALA A 118 -23.30 -0.71 -1.11
CA ALA A 118 -22.67 0.01 -2.20
C ALA A 118 -23.51 1.24 -2.59
N PRO A 119 -22.94 2.23 -3.31
CA PRO A 119 -23.72 3.31 -3.90
C PRO A 119 -24.79 2.77 -4.85
N ASP A 120 -25.86 3.55 -5.04
CA ASP A 120 -26.98 3.15 -5.89
C ASP A 120 -26.51 2.77 -7.30
N ARG A 121 -27.08 1.70 -7.84
CA ARG A 121 -26.74 1.15 -9.17
C ARG A 121 -25.25 0.81 -9.36
N THR A 122 -24.48 0.68 -8.29
CA THR A 122 -23.08 0.28 -8.34
C THR A 122 -22.95 -1.23 -8.09
N PRO A 123 -22.25 -1.99 -8.95
CA PRO A 123 -21.95 -3.38 -8.68
C PRO A 123 -21.12 -3.54 -7.40
N ARG A 124 -21.19 -4.72 -6.78
CA ARG A 124 -20.43 -5.01 -5.56
C ARG A 124 -18.91 -4.89 -5.74
N THR A 125 -18.41 -5.12 -6.95
CA THR A 125 -17.00 -4.98 -7.31
C THR A 125 -16.87 -4.03 -8.49
N VAL A 126 -16.01 -3.03 -8.36
CA VAL A 126 -15.73 -2.04 -9.41
C VAL A 126 -14.23 -1.86 -9.55
N THR A 127 -13.77 -1.64 -10.79
CA THR A 127 -12.36 -1.34 -11.08
C THR A 127 -12.27 0.02 -11.75
N TYR A 128 -11.36 0.86 -11.26
CA TYR A 128 -11.06 2.16 -11.83
C TYR A 128 -9.61 2.20 -12.32
N PRO A 129 -9.34 2.88 -13.45
CA PRO A 129 -7.97 3.23 -13.81
C PRO A 129 -7.43 4.23 -12.78
N LEU A 130 -6.16 4.08 -12.42
CA LEU A 130 -5.44 5.04 -11.61
C LEU A 130 -4.80 6.10 -12.53
N PRO A 131 -4.57 7.33 -12.02
CA PRO A 131 -3.88 8.37 -12.78
C PRO A 131 -2.54 7.84 -13.31
N GLY A 132 -2.39 7.81 -14.63
CA GLY A 132 -1.15 7.46 -15.29
C GLY A 132 -0.29 8.69 -15.57
N PRO A 133 1.04 8.55 -15.72
CA PRO A 133 1.85 9.61 -16.31
C PRO A 133 1.34 9.90 -17.72
N GLY A 134 0.56 10.98 -17.87
CA GLY A 134 -0.07 11.39 -19.13
C GLY A 134 -1.60 11.41 -19.15
N ALA A 135 -2.28 10.99 -18.08
CA ALA A 135 -3.72 11.21 -17.94
C ALA A 135 -3.97 12.69 -17.61
N ARG A 136 -4.16 13.51 -18.65
CA ARG A 136 -4.77 14.84 -18.47
C ARG A 136 -6.22 14.62 -18.06
N GLY A 137 -6.61 15.25 -16.95
CA GLY A 137 -7.98 15.25 -16.43
C GLY A 137 -8.97 15.85 -17.40
#